data_AF-A0A2X3M0M8-F1
#
_entry.id   AF-A0A2X3M0M8-F1
#
_cell.length_a   1.000
_cell.length_b   1.000
_cell.length_c   1.000
_cell.angle_alpha   90.00
_cell.angle_beta   90.00
_cell.angle_gamma   90.00
#
_symmetry.space_group_name_H-M   'P 1'
#
loop_
_entity.id
_entity.type
_entity.pdbx_description
1 polymer ?
#
loop_
_entity_poly.entity_id
_entity_poly.type
_entity_poly.pdbx_seq_one_letter_code
_entity_poly.pdbx_strand_id
1 'polypeptide(L)' 'MMTTLAALFGALPLVLSGGDGSELRQPLGITIVGGLVMSQLLTLYTTPVVYLFFDRLRLAFFA' A
#
# COMPACT_ATOMS: atom_id res chain seq x y z
N MET A 1 0.26 -0.38 11.67
CA MET A 1 -0.74 -0.62 10.61
C MET A 1 -2.13 -0.14 11.03
N MET A 2 -2.28 1.10 11.52
CA MET A 2 -3.60 1.62 11.93
C MET A 2 -4.32 2.31 10.76
N THR A 3 -3.57 3.05 9.94
CA THR A 3 -4.07 3.81 8.79
C THR A 3 -4.56 2.91 7.66
N THR A 4 -3.85 1.83 7.35
CA THR A 4 -4.24 0.86 6.31
C THR A 4 -5.57 0.19 6.64
N LEU A 5 -5.78 -0.19 7.91
CA LEU A 5 -7.03 -0.80 8.36
C LEU A 5 -8.20 0.18 8.29
N ALA A 6 -8.00 1.42 8.75
CA ALA A 6 -9.03 2.46 8.64
C ALA A 6 -9.45 2.71 7.18
N ALA A 7 -8.48 2.76 6.26
CA ALA A 7 -8.75 2.93 4.84
C ALA A 7 -9.46 1.70 4.21
N LEU A 8 -9.11 0.48 4.61
CA LEU A 8 -9.82 -0.73 4.18
C LEU A 8 -11.29 -0.73 4.64
N PHE A 9 -11.55 -0.41 5.92
CA PHE A 9 -12.91 -0.34 6.45
C PHE A 9 -13.73 0.75 5.77
N GLY A 10 -13.12 1.89 5.41
CA GLY A 10 -13.77 2.94 4.63
C GLY A 10 -14.05 2.56 3.17
N ALA A 11 -13.24 1.66 2.58
CA ALA A 11 -13.42 1.16 1.22
C ALA A 11 -14.44 0.00 1.12
N LEU A 12 -14.70 -0.70 2.22
CA LEU A 12 -15.66 -1.80 2.30
C LEU A 12 -17.06 -1.47 1.71
N PRO A 13 -17.72 -0.35 2.09
CA PRO A 13 -19.03 0.00 1.54
C PRO A 13 -18.99 0.32 0.03
N LEU A 14 -17.86 0.81 -0.50
CA LEU A 14 -17.71 1.07 -1.94
C LEU A 14 -17.70 -0.23 -2.77
N VAL A 15 -17.17 -1.32 -2.19
CA VAL A 15 -17.09 -2.64 -2.85
C VAL A 15 -18.38 -3.44 -2.70
N LEU A 16 -19.10 -3.25 -1.59
CA LEU A 16 -20.32 -3.99 -1.24
C LEU A 16 -21.63 -3.29 -1.67
N SER A 17 -21.61 -1.99 -1.99
CA SER A 17 -22.82 -1.29 -2.45
C SER A 17 -23.21 -1.70 -3.87
N GLY A 18 -24.36 -2.35 -4.02
CA GLY A 18 -24.94 -2.82 -5.29
C GLY A 18 -26.14 -2.01 -5.78
N GLY A 19 -26.06 -0.67 -5.75
CA GLY A 19 -27.09 0.24 -6.29
C GLY A 19 -26.63 0.97 -7.56
N ASP A 20 -27.46 1.86 -8.12
CA ASP A 20 -27.09 2.66 -9.31
C ASP A 20 -25.75 3.41 -9.12
N GLY A 21 -24.84 3.27 -10.10
CA GLY A 21 -23.47 3.77 -10.04
C GLY A 21 -22.46 2.87 -9.31
N SER A 22 -22.88 1.67 -8.87
CA SER A 22 -22.02 0.61 -8.31
C SER A 22 -20.92 0.16 -9.29
N GLU A 23 -21.24 0.13 -10.58
CA GLU A 23 -20.32 -0.25 -11.67
C GLU A 23 -19.04 0.59 -11.73
N LEU A 24 -19.06 1.84 -11.22
CA LEU A 24 -17.88 2.70 -11.11
C LEU A 24 -17.26 2.66 -9.71
N ARG A 25 -18.04 2.51 -8.65
CA ARG A 25 -17.57 2.54 -7.25
C ARG A 25 -16.84 1.26 -6.86
N GLN A 26 -17.32 0.12 -7.35
CA GLN A 26 -16.73 -1.18 -7.07
C GLN A 26 -15.29 -1.32 -7.59
N PRO A 27 -14.97 -0.99 -8.87
CA PRO A 27 -13.58 -1.03 -9.35
C PRO A 27 -12.67 -0.01 -8.66
N LEU A 28 -13.19 1.16 -8.26
CA LEU A 28 -12.44 2.13 -7.45
C LEU A 28 -12.06 1.55 -6.08
N GLY A 29 -13.01 0.92 -5.39
CA GLY A 29 -12.75 0.27 -4.10
C GLY A 29 -11.69 -0.83 -4.20
N ILE A 30 -11.78 -1.68 -5.23
CA ILE A 30 -10.79 -2.75 -5.49
C ILE A 30 -9.40 -2.17 -5.72
N THR A 31 -9.29 -1.08 -6.50
CA THR A 31 -8.02 -0.41 -6.80
C THR A 31 -7.39 0.17 -5.53
N ILE A 32 -8.19 0.79 -4.65
CA ILE A 32 -7.70 1.35 -3.38
C ILE A 32 -7.15 0.24 -2.48
N VAL A 33 -7.91 -0.85 -2.30
CA VAL A 33 -7.48 -1.97 -1.45
C VAL A 33 -6.20 -2.60 -1.99
N GLY A 34 -6.13 -2.88 -3.30
CA GLY A 34 -4.92 -3.41 -3.95
C GLY A 34 -3.72 -2.47 -3.80
N GLY A 35 -3.92 -1.17 -4.04
CA GLY A 35 -2.88 -0.15 -3.90
C GLY A 35 -2.35 -0.02 -2.47
N LEU A 36 -3.22 -0.11 -1.47
CA LEU A 36 -2.82 -0.05 -0.05
C LEU A 36 -2.01 -1.28 0.38
N VAL A 37 -2.40 -2.47 -0.07
CA VAL A 37 -1.64 -3.71 0.19
C VAL A 37 -0.27 -3.62 -0.47
N MET A 38 -0.21 -3.21 -1.73
CA MET A 38 1.08 -3.02 -2.43
C MET A 38 1.93 -1.94 -1.78
N SER A 39 1.36 -0.80 -1.41
CA SER A 39 2.07 0.28 -0.72
C SER A 39 2.72 -0.21 0.57
N GLN A 40 2.04 -1.08 1.32
CA GLN A 40 2.65 -1.66 2.52
C GLN A 40 3.79 -2.62 2.23
N LEU A 41 3.64 -3.50 1.25
CA LEU A 41 4.74 -4.37 0.83
C LEU A 41 5.94 -3.56 0.38
N LEU A 42 5.72 -2.54 -0.46
CA LEU A 42 6.76 -1.62 -0.88
C LEU A 42 7.38 -0.91 0.32
N THR A 43 6.61 -0.41 1.28
CA THR A 43 7.18 0.32 2.43
C THR A 43 8.02 -0.60 3.33
N LEU A 44 7.48 -1.77 3.69
CA LEU A 44 8.16 -2.75 4.55
C LEU A 44 9.42 -3.32 3.91
N TYR A 45 9.43 -3.45 2.58
CA TYR A 45 10.58 -4.01 1.86
C TYR A 45 11.59 -2.94 1.43
N THR A 46 11.11 -1.79 0.92
CA THR A 46 11.98 -0.72 0.42
C THR A 46 12.78 -0.09 1.56
N THR A 47 12.18 0.11 2.74
CA THR A 47 12.90 0.71 3.89
C THR A 47 14.17 -0.05 4.28
N PRO A 48 14.13 -1.38 4.56
CA PRO A 48 15.34 -2.14 4.89
C PRO A 48 16.27 -2.32 3.69
N VAL A 49 15.74 -2.51 2.47
CA VAL A 49 16.59 -2.66 1.27
C VAL A 49 17.41 -1.42 1.02
N VAL A 50 16.78 -0.26 1.09
CA VAL A 50 17.46 1.03 0.96
C VAL A 50 18.47 1.19 2.09
N TYR A 51 18.12 0.86 3.34
CA TYR A 51 19.07 0.93 4.45
C TYR A 51 20.31 0.06 4.24
N LEU A 52 20.14 -1.20 3.84
CA LEU A 52 21.26 -2.11 3.54
C LEU A 52 22.07 -1.66 2.33
N PHE A 53 21.43 -1.05 1.33
CA PHE A 53 22.12 -0.51 0.17
C PHE A 53 23.01 0.69 0.55
N PHE A 54 22.48 1.62 1.35
CA PHE A 54 23.26 2.74 1.88
C PHE A 54 24.36 2.29 2.84
N ASP A 55 24.11 1.27 3.67
CA ASP A 55 25.12 0.70 4.56
C ASP A 55 26.29 0.08 3.77
N ARG A 56 26.01 -0.67 2.70
CA ARG A 56 27.04 -1.21 1.80
C ARG A 56 27.82 -0.12 1.07
N LEU A 57 27.14 0.94 0.61
CA LEU A 57 27.79 2.10 -0.01
C LEU A 57 28.71 2.82 0.98
N ARG A 58 28.27 2.99 2.23
CA ARG A 58 29.09 3.58 3.29
C ARG A 58 30.34 2.74 3.55
N LEU A 59 30.20 1.42 3.65
CA LEU A 59 31.33 0.51 3.86
C LEU A 59 32.32 0.53 2.69
N ALA A 60 31.84 0.59 1.45
CA ALA A 60 32.70 0.65 0.27
C ALA A 60 33.38 2.01 0.04
N PHE A 61 32.82 3.11 0.57
CA PHE A 61 33.39 4.45 0.45
C PHE A 61 34.39 4.79 1.57
N PHE A 62 34.27 4.16 2.74
CA PHE A 62 35.18 4.36 3.89
C PHE A 62 36.24 3.25 4.04
N ALA A 63 36.27 2.26 3.14
CA ALA A 63 37.34 1.26 2.99
C ALA A 63 38.27 1.65 1.84
#